data_AF-Q2LQW2-F1
#
_entry.id   AF-Q2LQW2-F1
#
_cell.length_a   1.000
_cell.length_b   1.000
_cell.length_c   1.000
_cell.angle_alpha   90.00
_cell.angle_beta   90.00
_cell.angle_gamma   90.00
#
_symmetry.space_group_name_H-M   'P 1'
#
loop_
_entity.id
_entity.type
_entity.pdbx_description
1 polymer ?
#
loop_
_entity_poly.entity_id
_entity_poly.type
_entity_poly.pdbx_seq_one_letter_code
_entity_poly.pdbx_strand_id
1 'polypeptide(L)'
;MRTMAQKRAEYALEKVLAVENKRDFQSFSAGAPATILQNGFGQTLAFWLAKGTKNGKIEITDKHIVLFDMVTEWLSFKRKDVNNEFIKVVKDRPTIIKELTTMDQRQYLSAQSETLSLLEWIKRFANADLT
;
A
#
# COMPACT_ATOMS: atom_id res chain seq x y z
N MET A 1 20.24 10.21 12.41
CA MET A 1 18.99 10.45 11.65
C MET A 1 18.76 9.26 10.72
N ARG A 2 17.55 8.67 10.68
CA ARG A 2 17.27 7.51 9.80
C ARG A 2 16.90 7.98 8.39
N THR A 3 17.30 7.23 7.38
CA THR A 3 16.92 7.51 5.99
C THR A 3 15.47 7.11 5.72
N MET A 4 14.83 7.67 4.69
CA MET A 4 13.50 7.21 4.28
C MET A 4 13.48 5.73 3.88
N ALA A 5 14.59 5.20 3.35
CA ALA A 5 14.71 3.77 3.07
C ALA A 5 14.64 2.92 4.36
N GLN A 6 15.33 3.33 5.43
CA GLN A 6 15.25 2.63 6.73
C GLN A 6 13.83 2.68 7.32
N LYS A 7 13.12 3.80 7.17
CA LYS A 7 11.75 3.96 7.67
C LYS A 7 10.74 3.10 6.89
N ARG A 8 10.84 3.06 5.56
CA ARG A 8 10.05 2.16 4.71
C ARG A 8 10.32 0.70 5.06
N ALA A 9 11.58 0.34 5.26
CA ALA A 9 11.97 -1.01 5.62
C ALA A 9 11.37 -1.44 6.97
N GLU A 10 11.45 -0.58 8.00
CA GLU A 10 10.83 -0.86 9.32
C GLU A 10 9.32 -1.08 9.17
N TYR A 11 8.60 -0.16 8.52
CA TYR A 11 7.16 -0.25 8.34
C TYR A 11 6.77 -1.50 7.53
N ALA A 12 7.42 -1.74 6.39
CA ALA A 12 7.14 -2.89 5.54
C ALA A 12 7.38 -4.21 6.27
N LEU A 13 8.46 -4.32 7.04
CA LEU A 13 8.76 -5.52 7.83
C LEU A 13 7.68 -5.78 8.89
N GLU A 14 7.30 -4.76 9.66
CA GLU A 14 6.24 -4.86 10.67
C GLU A 14 4.93 -5.38 10.06
N LYS A 15 4.54 -4.82 8.91
CA LYS A 15 3.28 -5.17 8.24
C LYS A 15 3.32 -6.55 7.60
N VAL A 16 4.42 -6.91 6.93
CA VAL A 16 4.56 -8.22 6.28
C VAL A 16 4.55 -9.36 7.30
N LEU A 17 5.18 -9.18 8.46
CA LEU A 17 5.18 -10.18 9.52
C LEU A 17 3.77 -10.44 10.11
N ALA A 18 2.89 -9.44 10.05
CA ALA A 18 1.51 -9.54 10.54
C ALA A 18 0.53 -10.16 9.53
N VAL A 19 0.97 -10.51 8.32
CA VAL A 19 0.11 -11.12 7.29
C VAL A 19 -0.19 -12.57 7.64
N GLU A 20 -1.47 -12.93 7.68
CA GLU A 20 -1.93 -14.29 7.97
C GLU A 20 -1.59 -15.27 6.84
N ASN A 21 -2.06 -15.00 5.61
CA ASN A 21 -1.80 -15.85 4.45
C ASN A 21 -0.57 -15.36 3.67
N LYS A 22 0.62 -15.69 4.19
CA LYS A 22 1.91 -15.26 3.63
C LYS A 22 2.11 -15.73 2.18
N ARG A 23 1.71 -16.95 1.84
CA ARG A 23 1.93 -17.54 0.49
C ARG A 23 1.18 -16.78 -0.59
N ASP A 24 -0.11 -16.54 -0.39
CA ASP A 24 -0.91 -15.80 -1.37
C ASP A 24 -0.48 -14.33 -1.45
N PHE A 25 -0.13 -13.74 -0.31
CA PHE A 25 0.35 -12.37 -0.25
C PHE A 25 1.71 -12.18 -0.94
N GLN A 26 2.63 -13.14 -0.81
CA GLN A 26 3.92 -13.13 -1.49
C GLN A 26 3.73 -13.04 -3.01
N SER A 27 2.93 -13.94 -3.57
CA SER A 27 2.69 -14.00 -5.02
C SER A 27 2.05 -12.71 -5.53
N PHE A 28 1.11 -12.15 -4.76
CA PHE A 28 0.42 -10.90 -5.12
C PHE A 28 1.31 -9.66 -5.00
N SER A 29 1.99 -9.46 -3.88
CA SER A 29 2.86 -8.31 -3.62
C SER A 29 4.04 -8.22 -4.61
N ALA A 30 4.51 -9.36 -5.14
CA ALA A 30 5.55 -9.40 -6.17
C ALA A 30 5.13 -8.71 -7.48
N GLY A 31 3.85 -8.78 -7.85
CA GLY A 31 3.30 -8.18 -9.07
C GLY A 31 2.80 -6.74 -8.91
N ALA A 32 2.53 -6.30 -7.68
CA ALA A 32 1.90 -5.02 -7.39
C ALA A 32 2.61 -3.78 -7.99
N PRO A 33 3.95 -3.63 -7.89
CA PRO A 33 4.64 -2.51 -8.52
C PRO A 33 4.45 -2.45 -10.04
N ALA A 34 4.51 -3.61 -10.71
CA ALA A 34 4.35 -3.70 -12.15
C ALA A 34 2.92 -3.32 -12.56
N THR A 35 1.90 -3.76 -11.81
CA THR A 35 0.50 -3.37 -12.06
C THR A 35 0.30 -1.86 -12.00
N ILE A 36 0.91 -1.17 -11.01
CA ILE A 36 0.85 0.30 -10.91
C ILE A 36 1.48 0.97 -12.14
N LEU A 37 2.64 0.49 -12.58
CA LEU A 37 3.35 1.07 -13.72
C LEU A 37 2.61 0.84 -15.06
N GLN A 38 1.93 -0.29 -15.21
CA GLN A 38 1.23 -0.67 -16.45
C GLN A 38 -0.18 -0.06 -16.54
N ASN A 39 -0.92 -0.09 -15.43
CA ASN A 39 -2.35 0.28 -15.41
C ASN A 39 -2.60 1.63 -14.72
N GLY A 40 -1.60 2.19 -14.06
CA GLY A 40 -1.71 3.43 -13.29
C GLY A 40 -2.07 3.20 -11.83
N PHE A 41 -1.68 4.17 -11.00
CA PHE A 41 -1.75 4.10 -9.54
C PHE A 41 -3.19 4.02 -9.01
N GLY A 42 -4.04 4.97 -9.39
CA GLY A 42 -5.42 5.06 -8.93
C GLY A 42 -6.29 3.90 -9.41
N GLN A 43 -6.11 3.47 -10.67
CA GLN A 43 -6.81 2.30 -11.21
C GLN A 43 -6.44 1.03 -10.45
N THR A 44 -5.16 0.85 -10.14
CA THR A 44 -4.67 -0.30 -9.36
C THR A 44 -5.27 -0.33 -7.95
N LEU A 45 -5.29 0.81 -7.26
CA LEU A 45 -5.89 0.89 -5.92
C LEU A 45 -7.41 0.63 -5.94
N ALA A 46 -8.13 1.15 -6.94
CA ALA A 46 -9.55 0.86 -7.11
C ALA A 46 -9.81 -0.62 -7.42
N PHE A 47 -8.95 -1.24 -8.24
CA PHE A 47 -9.02 -2.66 -8.56
C PHE A 47 -8.81 -3.54 -7.32
N TRP A 48 -7.86 -3.20 -6.45
CA TRP A 48 -7.64 -3.93 -5.20
C TRP A 48 -8.86 -3.89 -4.28
N LEU A 49 -9.49 -2.72 -4.13
CA LEU A 49 -10.74 -2.61 -3.36
C LEU A 49 -11.86 -3.45 -3.96
N ALA A 50 -12.02 -3.43 -5.28
CA ALA A 50 -13.04 -4.20 -5.96
C ALA A 50 -12.83 -5.71 -5.76
N LYS A 51 -11.59 -6.21 -5.86
CA LYS A 51 -11.26 -7.63 -5.67
C LYS A 51 -11.46 -8.12 -4.24
N GLY A 52 -11.12 -7.27 -3.27
CA GLY A 52 -11.28 -7.57 -1.85
C GLY A 52 -12.69 -7.36 -1.30
N THR A 53 -13.64 -6.92 -2.13
CA THR A 53 -15.04 -6.73 -1.74
C THR A 53 -15.91 -7.84 -2.33
N LYS A 54 -16.53 -8.66 -1.47
CA LYS A 54 -17.45 -9.73 -1.85
C LYS A 54 -18.84 -9.44 -1.29
N ASN A 55 -19.86 -9.48 -2.14
CA ASN A 55 -21.26 -9.21 -1.74
C ASN A 55 -21.44 -7.90 -0.96
N GLY A 56 -20.72 -6.84 -1.36
CA GLY A 56 -20.75 -5.53 -0.70
C GLY A 56 -20.02 -5.48 0.66
N LYS A 57 -19.31 -6.54 1.05
CA LYS A 57 -18.52 -6.59 2.29
C LYS A 57 -17.05 -6.76 1.97
N ILE A 58 -16.21 -6.00 2.66
CA ILE A 58 -14.76 -6.07 2.54
C ILE A 58 -14.25 -7.28 3.33
N GLU A 59 -13.47 -8.14 2.68
CA GLU A 59 -12.76 -9.24 3.32
C GLU A 59 -11.40 -8.74 3.80
N ILE A 60 -11.28 -8.45 5.10
CA ILE A 60 -10.10 -7.79 5.67
C ILE A 60 -8.80 -8.59 5.56
N THR A 61 -8.91 -9.92 5.44
CA THR A 61 -7.77 -10.84 5.27
C THR A 61 -7.43 -11.07 3.80
N ASP A 62 -8.22 -10.55 2.86
CA ASP A 62 -7.91 -10.65 1.43
C ASP A 62 -6.64 -9.84 1.11
N LYS A 63 -5.70 -10.49 0.42
CA LYS A 63 -4.39 -9.91 0.07
C LYS A 63 -4.47 -8.54 -0.61
N HIS A 64 -5.52 -8.28 -1.40
CA HIS A 64 -5.73 -6.99 -2.06
C HIS A 64 -6.06 -5.90 -1.04
N ILE A 65 -6.91 -6.20 -0.05
CA ILE A 65 -7.27 -5.27 1.03
C ILE A 65 -6.08 -5.05 1.94
N VAL A 66 -5.39 -6.12 2.32
CA VAL A 66 -4.19 -6.05 3.15
C VAL A 66 -3.15 -5.11 2.51
N LEU A 67 -2.83 -5.29 1.23
CA LEU A 67 -1.85 -4.42 0.56
C LEU A 67 -2.37 -2.99 0.34
N PHE A 68 -3.66 -2.84 0.01
CA PHE A 68 -4.31 -1.53 -0.08
C PHE A 68 -4.18 -0.76 1.24
N ASP A 69 -4.46 -1.42 2.36
CA ASP A 69 -4.39 -0.82 3.69
C ASP A 69 -2.95 -0.45 4.04
N MET A 70 -1.98 -1.32 3.76
CA MET A 70 -0.56 -1.00 3.97
C MET A 70 -0.11 0.24 3.19
N VAL A 71 -0.51 0.35 1.92
CA VAL A 71 -0.16 1.50 1.08
C VAL A 71 -0.82 2.77 1.58
N THR A 72 -2.12 2.74 1.84
CA THR A 72 -2.87 3.94 2.23
C THR A 72 -2.54 4.41 3.64
N GLU A 73 -2.31 3.49 4.56
CA GLU A 73 -1.77 3.82 5.88
C GLU A 73 -0.38 4.48 5.74
N TRP A 74 0.54 3.91 4.95
CA TRP A 74 1.87 4.52 4.74
C TRP A 74 1.78 5.95 4.20
N LEU A 75 0.90 6.20 3.22
CA LEU A 75 0.74 7.52 2.59
C LEU A 75 0.21 8.60 3.55
N SER A 76 -0.46 8.21 4.63
CA SER A 76 -0.95 9.10 5.69
C SER A 76 -0.21 8.91 7.03
N PHE A 77 0.89 8.16 7.04
CA PHE A 77 1.54 7.69 8.25
C PHE A 77 2.26 8.80 9.01
N LYS A 78 1.86 9.00 10.26
CA LYS A 78 2.45 9.97 11.19
C LYS A 78 2.83 9.32 12.50
N ARG A 79 4.05 8.79 12.60
CA ARG A 79 4.59 8.16 13.81
C ARG A 79 6.11 8.24 13.83
N LYS A 80 6.69 8.37 15.02
CA LYS A 80 8.15 8.45 15.24
C LYS A 80 8.74 9.59 14.40
N ASP A 81 9.63 9.26 13.47
CA ASP A 81 10.34 10.17 12.57
C ASP A 81 9.77 10.16 11.14
N VAL A 82 8.55 9.64 10.94
CA VAL A 82 7.82 9.69 9.66
C VAL A 82 6.65 10.67 9.79
N ASN A 83 6.53 11.59 8.82
CA ASN A 83 5.42 12.53 8.69
C ASN A 83 4.94 12.54 7.23
N ASN A 84 4.30 11.45 6.80
CA ASN A 84 3.73 11.34 5.47
C ASN A 84 2.35 12.03 5.43
N GLU A 85 2.17 12.89 4.43
CA GLU A 85 0.95 13.69 4.24
C GLU A 85 0.52 13.66 2.77
N PHE A 86 0.66 12.51 2.11
CA PHE A 86 0.26 12.35 0.72
C PHE A 86 -1.26 12.29 0.58
N ILE A 87 -1.94 11.65 1.53
CA ILE A 87 -3.40 11.62 1.66
C ILE A 87 -3.80 11.98 3.09
N LYS A 88 -5.05 12.39 3.28
CA LYS A 88 -5.62 12.60 4.61
C LYS A 88 -5.75 11.27 5.35
N VAL A 89 -5.70 11.34 6.68
CA VAL A 89 -6.05 10.20 7.53
C VAL A 89 -7.56 10.00 7.43
N VAL A 90 -7.98 9.04 6.61
CA VAL A 90 -9.41 8.72 6.42
C VAL A 90 -9.66 7.27 6.80
N LYS A 91 -10.77 7.02 7.50
CA LYS A 91 -11.18 5.65 7.92
C LYS A 91 -11.84 4.85 6.80
N ASP A 92 -12.35 5.53 5.77
CA ASP A 92 -13.14 4.95 4.70
C ASP A 92 -12.34 4.83 3.40
N ARG A 93 -12.29 3.62 2.84
CA ARG A 93 -11.47 3.29 1.65
C ARG A 93 -11.96 3.95 0.35
N PRO A 94 -13.26 3.98 0.05
CA PRO A 94 -13.79 4.79 -1.07
C PRO A 94 -13.38 6.26 -1.01
N THR A 95 -13.34 6.86 0.19
CA THR A 95 -12.92 8.25 0.35
C THR A 95 -11.46 8.46 -0.03
N ILE A 96 -10.57 7.49 0.22
CA ILE A 96 -9.17 7.53 -0.21
C ILE A 96 -9.07 7.55 -1.75
N ILE A 97 -9.85 6.71 -2.44
CA ILE A 97 -9.90 6.73 -3.91
C ILE A 97 -10.37 8.09 -4.42
N LYS A 98 -11.42 8.64 -3.80
CA LYS A 98 -11.92 9.97 -4.17
C LYS A 98 -10.85 11.04 -3.98
N GLU A 99 -10.11 11.02 -2.88
CA GLU A 99 -9.03 11.97 -2.63
C GLU A 99 -7.96 11.91 -3.72
N LEU A 100 -7.51 10.72 -4.11
CA LEU A 100 -6.54 10.53 -5.19
C LEU A 100 -7.03 11.14 -6.52
N THR A 101 -8.33 11.06 -6.82
CA THR A 101 -8.89 11.66 -8.05
C THR A 101 -8.95 13.19 -8.04
N THR A 102 -8.80 13.81 -6.86
CA THR A 102 -8.84 15.27 -6.69
C THR A 102 -7.46 15.91 -6.54
N MET A 103 -6.40 15.10 -6.49
CA MET A 103 -5.03 15.59 -6.41
C MET A 103 -4.61 16.32 -7.67
N ASP A 104 -3.75 17.33 -7.52
CA ASP A 104 -2.99 17.82 -8.66
C ASP A 104 -1.97 16.76 -9.14
N GLN A 105 -1.47 16.95 -10.36
CA GLN A 105 -0.54 16.00 -10.98
C GLN A 105 0.74 15.77 -10.15
N ARG A 106 1.27 16.82 -9.51
CA ARG A 106 2.52 16.72 -8.74
C ARG A 106 2.30 15.90 -7.47
N GLN A 107 1.20 16.16 -6.76
CA GLN A 107 0.80 15.41 -5.58
C GLN A 107 0.60 13.93 -5.93
N TYR A 108 -0.14 13.67 -7.01
CA TYR A 108 -0.44 12.32 -7.47
C TYR A 108 0.82 11.52 -7.82
N LEU A 109 1.72 12.11 -8.61
CA LEU A 109 3.00 11.48 -8.98
C LEU A 109 3.91 11.26 -7.77
N SER A 110 3.89 12.17 -6.79
CA SER A 110 4.66 12.02 -5.55
C SER A 110 4.12 10.85 -4.72
N ALA A 111 2.79 10.72 -4.58
CA ALA A 111 2.17 9.60 -3.89
C ALA A 111 2.43 8.26 -4.60
N GLN A 112 2.38 8.23 -5.93
CA GLN A 112 2.73 7.05 -6.73
C GLN A 112 4.20 6.65 -6.52
N SER A 113 5.14 7.60 -6.58
CA SER A 113 6.56 7.35 -6.38
C SER A 113 6.87 6.80 -4.98
N GLU A 114 6.23 7.37 -3.95
CA GLU A 114 6.35 6.90 -2.58
C GLU A 114 5.78 5.48 -2.42
N THR A 115 4.63 5.21 -3.02
CA THR A 115 3.99 3.88 -3.03
C THR A 115 4.92 2.84 -3.66
N LEU A 116 5.48 3.13 -4.84
CA LEU A 116 6.41 2.20 -5.51
C LEU A 116 7.65 1.94 -4.66
N SER A 117 8.18 2.97 -4.01
CA SER A 117 9.33 2.85 -3.09
C SER A 117 9.02 1.98 -1.87
N LEU A 118 7.80 2.04 -1.34
CA LEU A 118 7.34 1.16 -0.25
C LEU A 118 7.17 -0.27 -0.74
N LEU A 119 6.49 -0.47 -1.88
CA LEU A 119 6.17 -1.79 -2.40
C LEU A 119 7.42 -2.63 -2.71
N GLU A 120 8.54 -1.98 -3.06
CA GLU A 120 9.82 -2.68 -3.22
C GLU A 120 10.28 -3.34 -1.90
N TRP A 121 10.11 -2.67 -0.75
CA TRP A 121 10.41 -3.27 0.56
C TRP A 121 9.41 -4.36 0.95
N ILE A 122 8.11 -4.13 0.72
CA ILE A 122 7.07 -5.14 0.98
C ILE A 122 7.36 -6.42 0.18
N LYS A 123 7.63 -6.27 -1.13
CA LYS A 123 8.01 -7.37 -2.01
C LYS A 123 9.25 -8.11 -1.51
N ARG A 124 10.30 -7.41 -1.08
CA ARG A 124 11.53 -8.04 -0.57
C ARG A 124 11.25 -8.86 0.68
N PHE A 125 10.54 -8.31 1.65
CA PHE A 125 10.25 -9.03 2.89
C PHE A 125 9.25 -10.17 2.71
N ALA A 126 8.26 -10.02 1.84
CA ALA A 126 7.32 -11.09 1.52
C ALA A 126 8.02 -12.28 0.82
N ASN A 127 9.06 -12.02 0.01
CA ASN A 127 9.84 -13.07 -0.65
C ASN A 127 10.96 -13.66 0.20
N ALA A 128 11.39 -12.96 1.25
CA ALA A 128 12.43 -13.44 2.14
C ALA A 128 11.98 -14.60 3.05
N ASP A 129 10.73 -15.05 2.92
CA ASP A 129 10.09 -16.13 3.69
C ASP A 129 10.40 -16.03 5.19
N LEU A 130 10.30 -14.80 5.72
CA LEU A 130 10.49 -14.50 7.13
C LEU A 130 9.36 -15.17 7.92
N THR A 131 9.59 -16.43 8.27
CA THR A 131 8.74 -17.30 9.08
C THR A 131 9.38 -17.56 10.43
#